data_AF-A0A1H4SEI6-F1
#
_entry.id   AF-A0A1H4SEI6-F1
#
_cell.length_a   1.000
_cell.length_b   1.000
_cell.length_c   1.000
_cell.angle_alpha   90.00
_cell.angle_beta   90.00
_cell.angle_gamma   90.00
#
_symmetry.space_group_name_H-M   'P 1'
#
loop_
_entity.id
_entity.type
_entity.pdbx_description
1 polymer ?
#
loop_
_entity_poly.entity_id
_entity_poly.type
_entity_poly.pdbx_seq_one_letter_code
_entity_poly.pdbx_strand_id
1 'polypeptide(L)'
;MELIKSNATEILVLLFLVVTFLQSGVDKVTDWNGNLSFIKDHFKNSPLKNVVPLLLAIILVVELLAGAFMFIGIFNLATTGAKELALLGVQLSALTLIFLLIGQRLAKDYAGAMTLAVYFVIAVFGMFLLK
;
A
#
# COMPACT_ATOMS: atom_id res chain seq x y z
N MET A 1 -21.04 -10.61 15.81
CA MET A 1 -20.02 -10.24 16.82
C MET A 1 -18.94 -11.29 16.97
N GLU A 2 -19.26 -12.60 16.90
CA GLU A 2 -18.25 -13.65 17.00
C GLU A 2 -17.18 -13.57 15.90
N LEU A 3 -17.57 -13.37 14.64
CA LEU A 3 -16.64 -13.20 13.52
C LEU A 3 -15.66 -12.02 13.70
N ILE A 4 -16.13 -10.92 14.28
CA ILE A 4 -15.28 -9.75 14.57
C ILE A 4 -14.26 -10.12 15.65
N LYS A 5 -14.68 -10.85 16.69
CA LYS A 5 -13.78 -11.29 17.75
C LYS A 5 -12.76 -12.32 17.25
N SER A 6 -13.19 -13.26 16.40
CA SER A 6 -12.32 -14.30 15.87
C SER A 6 -11.31 -13.78 14.85
N ASN A 7 -11.63 -12.70 14.14
CA ASN A 7 -10.76 -12.07 13.13
C ASN A 7 -10.22 -10.71 13.58
N ALA A 8 -10.17 -10.45 14.90
CA ALA A 8 -9.82 -9.13 15.43
C ALA A 8 -8.41 -8.70 14.99
N THR A 9 -7.46 -9.63 14.96
CA THR A 9 -6.08 -9.34 14.57
C THR A 9 -5.96 -8.99 13.09
N GLU A 10 -6.62 -9.75 12.22
CA GLU A 10 -6.71 -9.51 10.78
C GLU A 10 -7.34 -8.16 10.50
N ILE A 11 -8.47 -7.85 11.14
CA ILE A 11 -9.17 -6.58 10.98
C ILE A 11 -8.29 -5.40 11.40
N LEU A 12 -7.54 -5.50 12.51
CA LEU A 12 -6.64 -4.44 12.94
C LEU A 12 -5.48 -4.21 11.98
N VAL A 13 -4.87 -5.29 11.47
CA VAL A 13 -3.82 -5.19 10.44
C VAL A 13 -4.36 -4.57 9.15
N LEU A 14 -5.54 -5.01 8.71
CA LEU A 14 -6.21 -4.45 7.53
C LEU A 14 -6.54 -2.98 7.71
N LEU A 15 -7.05 -2.56 8.87
CA LEU A 15 -7.34 -1.14 9.15
C LEU A 15 -6.07 -0.29 9.07
N PHE A 16 -4.96 -0.76 9.64
CA PHE A 16 -3.67 -0.07 9.55
C PHE A 16 -3.22 0.11 8.09
N LEU A 17 -3.31 -0.95 7.28
CA LEU A 17 -2.94 -0.90 5.87
C LEU A 17 -3.93 -0.05 5.05
N VAL A 18 -5.23 -0.13 5.31
CA VAL A 18 -6.25 0.69 4.66
C VAL A 18 -5.97 2.17 4.88
N VAL A 19 -5.73 2.59 6.13
CA VAL A 19 -5.38 4.00 6.42
C VAL A 19 -4.11 4.39 5.68
N THR A 20 -3.07 3.57 5.74
CA THR A 20 -1.77 3.86 5.09
C THR A 20 -1.92 4.04 3.57
N PHE A 21 -2.58 3.11 2.89
CA PHE A 21 -2.67 3.09 1.43
C PHE A 21 -3.73 4.04 0.89
N LEU A 22 -4.91 4.11 1.50
CA LEU A 22 -5.95 5.04 1.06
C LEU A 22 -5.56 6.50 1.35
N GLN A 23 -4.95 6.80 2.49
CA GLN A 23 -4.47 8.16 2.75
C GLN A 23 -3.42 8.56 1.71
N SER A 24 -2.46 7.66 1.40
CA SER A 24 -1.45 7.93 0.37
C SER A 24 -2.04 8.10 -1.03
N GLY A 25 -3.10 7.36 -1.37
CA GLY A 25 -3.81 7.50 -2.63
C GLY A 25 -4.63 8.80 -2.70
N VAL A 26 -5.37 9.13 -1.65
CA VAL A 26 -6.16 10.36 -1.55
C VAL A 26 -5.26 11.59 -1.67
N ASP A 27 -4.14 11.61 -0.96
CA ASP A 27 -3.16 12.70 -1.02
C ASP A 27 -2.69 12.97 -2.46
N LYS A 28 -2.33 11.92 -3.21
CA LYS A 28 -1.93 12.02 -4.62
C LYS A 28 -3.06 12.52 -5.53
N VAL A 29 -4.31 12.16 -5.25
CA VAL A 29 -5.47 12.64 -6.03
C VAL A 29 -5.74 14.11 -5.74
N THR A 30 -5.65 14.52 -4.47
CA THR A 30 -5.94 15.91 -4.06
C THR A 30 -4.81 16.89 -4.37
N ASP A 31 -3.56 16.45 -4.27
CA ASP A 31 -2.36 17.25 -4.58
C ASP A 31 -1.42 16.51 -5.54
N TRP A 32 -1.93 16.30 -6.76
CA TRP A 32 -1.16 15.62 -7.81
C TRP A 32 0.10 16.40 -8.19
N ASN A 33 0.00 17.72 -8.34
CA ASN A 33 1.10 18.56 -8.82
C ASN A 33 2.22 18.69 -7.78
N GLY A 34 1.87 18.83 -6.49
CA GLY A 34 2.85 18.85 -5.40
C GLY A 34 3.60 17.52 -5.31
N ASN A 35 2.87 16.40 -5.29
CA ASN A 35 3.46 15.05 -5.30
C ASN A 35 4.36 14.82 -6.52
N LEU A 36 3.88 15.18 -7.72
CA LEU A 36 4.66 15.02 -8.95
C LEU A 36 5.94 15.85 -8.94
N SER A 37 5.89 17.09 -8.44
CA SER A 37 7.05 17.96 -8.31
C SER A 37 8.08 17.39 -7.33
N PHE A 38 7.62 16.98 -6.14
CA PHE A 38 8.46 16.38 -5.11
C PHE A 38 9.17 15.13 -5.61
N ILE A 39 8.43 14.21 -6.25
CA ILE A 39 9.01 12.95 -6.74
C ILE A 39 9.94 13.20 -7.94
N LYS A 40 9.64 14.16 -8.81
CA LYS A 40 10.56 14.54 -9.90
C LYS A 40 11.91 15.04 -9.37
N ASP A 41 11.91 15.86 -8.33
CA ASP A 41 13.16 16.33 -7.70
C ASP A 41 13.90 15.17 -7.03
N HIS A 42 13.19 14.30 -6.29
CA HIS A 42 13.76 13.12 -5.64
C HIS A 42 14.46 12.18 -6.63
N PHE A 43 13.85 11.98 -7.80
CA PHE A 43 14.36 11.09 -8.85
C PHE A 43 15.26 11.79 -9.88
N LYS A 44 15.66 13.07 -9.72
CA LYS A 44 16.38 13.83 -10.76
C LYS A 44 17.68 13.18 -11.26
N ASN A 45 18.37 12.45 -10.38
CA ASN A 45 19.63 11.74 -10.67
C ASN A 45 19.45 10.23 -10.86
N SER A 46 18.20 9.75 -10.91
CA SER A 46 17.85 8.34 -11.06
C SER A 46 17.60 7.98 -12.52
N PRO A 47 17.79 6.70 -12.91
CA PRO A 47 17.37 6.20 -14.23
C PRO A 47 15.87 6.38 -14.51
N LEU A 48 15.04 6.60 -13.48
CA LEU A 48 13.58 6.72 -13.61
C LEU A 48 13.07 8.15 -13.84
N LYS A 49 13.96 9.16 -13.89
CA LYS A 49 13.60 10.60 -13.94
C LYS A 49 12.58 10.98 -15.03
N ASN A 50 12.62 10.31 -16.18
CA ASN A 50 11.74 10.62 -17.32
C ASN A 50 10.38 9.92 -17.27
N VAL A 51 10.23 8.90 -16.41
CA VAL A 51 9.01 8.09 -16.30
C VAL A 51 8.26 8.30 -14.97
N VAL A 52 8.74 9.24 -14.14
CA VAL A 52 8.12 9.59 -12.84
C VAL A 52 6.59 9.79 -12.92
N PRO A 53 6.02 10.56 -13.88
CA PRO A 53 4.58 10.75 -13.92
C PRO A 53 3.80 9.43 -14.12
N LEU A 54 4.33 8.54 -14.97
CA LEU A 54 3.74 7.24 -15.23
C LEU A 54 3.82 6.33 -14.01
N LEU A 55 4.99 6.30 -13.34
CA LEU A 55 5.18 5.52 -12.12
C LEU A 55 4.23 5.97 -11.02
N LEU A 56 4.07 7.29 -10.84
CA LEU A 56 3.14 7.86 -9.86
C LEU A 56 1.70 7.43 -10.14
N ALA A 57 1.27 7.46 -11.40
CA ALA A 57 -0.07 7.03 -11.81
C ALA A 57 -0.31 5.54 -11.55
N ILE A 58 0.67 4.68 -11.89
CA ILE A 58 0.59 3.24 -11.63
C ILE A 58 0.49 2.97 -10.14
N ILE A 59 1.35 3.59 -9.33
CA ILE A 59 1.32 3.43 -7.86
C ILE A 59 -0.03 3.86 -7.31
N LEU A 60 -0.55 5.03 -7.72
CA LEU A 60 -1.85 5.51 -7.28
C LEU A 60 -2.98 4.50 -7.57
N VAL A 61 -3.04 3.96 -8.78
CA VAL A 61 -4.08 2.98 -9.15
C VAL A 61 -3.98 1.73 -8.26
N VAL A 62 -2.78 1.19 -8.07
CA VAL A 62 -2.60 -0.02 -7.25
C VAL A 62 -2.88 0.25 -5.78
N GLU A 63 -2.51 1.41 -5.24
CA GLU A 63 -2.81 1.82 -3.87
C GLU A 63 -4.32 1.93 -3.62
N LEU A 64 -5.07 2.55 -4.53
CA LEU A 64 -6.52 2.68 -4.41
C LEU A 64 -7.22 1.33 -4.51
N LEU A 65 -6.77 0.45 -5.42
CA LEU A 65 -7.29 -0.91 -5.53
C LEU A 65 -6.99 -1.75 -4.28
N ALA A 66 -5.76 -1.68 -3.77
CA ALA A 66 -5.35 -2.36 -2.56
C ALA A 66 -6.22 -1.92 -1.36
N GLY A 67 -6.34 -0.61 -1.16
CA GLY A 67 -7.15 -0.04 -0.10
C GLY A 67 -8.63 -0.39 -0.22
N ALA A 68 -9.20 -0.35 -1.43
CA ALA A 68 -10.60 -0.71 -1.67
C ALA A 68 -10.85 -2.20 -1.36
N PHE A 69 -9.99 -3.11 -1.83
CA PHE A 69 -10.13 -4.54 -1.56
C PHE A 69 -9.94 -4.88 -0.09
N MET A 70 -8.99 -4.25 0.61
CA MET A 70 -8.84 -4.43 2.05
C MET A 70 -10.06 -3.88 2.82
N PHE A 71 -10.60 -2.72 2.42
CA PHE A 71 -11.79 -2.14 3.06
C PHE A 71 -13.02 -3.04 2.91
N ILE A 72 -13.28 -3.52 1.68
CA ILE A 72 -14.36 -4.50 1.44
C ILE A 72 -14.06 -5.82 2.16
N GLY A 73 -12.80 -6.23 2.20
CA GLY A 73 -12.34 -7.42 2.91
C GLY A 73 -12.61 -7.37 4.42
N ILE A 74 -12.46 -6.21 5.06
CA ILE A 74 -12.85 -6.00 6.46
C ILE A 74 -14.35 -6.25 6.65
N PHE A 75 -15.18 -5.72 5.76
CA PHE A 75 -16.63 -5.95 5.81
C PHE A 75 -16.97 -7.43 5.64
N ASN A 76 -16.31 -8.12 4.70
CA ASN A 76 -16.50 -9.55 4.47
C ASN A 76 -16.08 -10.39 5.68
N LEU A 77 -14.92 -10.12 6.27
CA LEU A 77 -14.47 -10.78 7.50
C LEU A 77 -15.46 -10.60 8.66
N ALA A 78 -16.02 -9.40 8.82
CA ALA A 78 -16.94 -9.09 9.90
C ALA A 78 -18.33 -9.74 9.73
N THR A 79 -18.74 -10.04 8.51
CA THR A 79 -20.10 -10.49 8.18
C THR A 79 -20.19 -11.95 7.75
N THR A 80 -19.29 -12.40 6.88
CA THR A 80 -19.29 -13.74 6.25
C THR A 80 -18.06 -14.58 6.64
N GLY A 81 -16.99 -13.94 7.13
CA GLY A 81 -15.71 -14.60 7.42
C GLY A 81 -14.85 -14.83 6.16
N ALA A 82 -15.31 -14.42 4.98
CA ALA A 82 -14.58 -14.55 3.73
C ALA A 82 -13.31 -13.70 3.71
N LYS A 83 -12.17 -14.29 3.32
CA LYS A 83 -10.82 -13.70 3.42
C LYS A 83 -10.25 -13.24 2.08
N GLU A 84 -10.86 -13.60 0.97
CA GLU A 84 -10.29 -13.53 -0.38
C GLU A 84 -9.96 -12.09 -0.80
N LEU A 85 -10.90 -11.17 -0.61
CA LEU A 85 -10.68 -9.75 -0.95
C LEU A 85 -9.70 -9.08 0.01
N ALA A 86 -9.74 -9.42 1.30
CA ALA A 86 -8.76 -8.93 2.27
C ALA A 86 -7.34 -9.38 1.86
N LEU A 87 -7.16 -10.65 1.54
CA LEU A 87 -5.89 -11.22 1.12
C LEU A 87 -5.39 -10.57 -0.18
N LEU A 88 -6.26 -10.41 -1.18
CA LEU A 88 -5.92 -9.76 -2.45
C LEU A 88 -5.47 -8.32 -2.23
N GLY A 89 -6.17 -7.56 -1.38
CA GLY A 89 -5.79 -6.20 -1.04
C GLY A 89 -4.41 -6.11 -0.36
N VAL A 90 -4.13 -6.99 0.60
CA VAL A 90 -2.81 -7.05 1.27
C VAL A 90 -1.69 -7.46 0.30
N GLN A 91 -1.97 -8.38 -0.63
CA GLN A 91 -1.01 -8.76 -1.68
C GLN A 91 -0.66 -7.59 -2.60
N LEU A 92 -1.67 -6.80 -3.00
CA LEU A 92 -1.45 -5.57 -3.78
C LEU A 92 -0.65 -4.54 -2.98
N SER A 93 -0.93 -4.37 -1.68
CA SER A 93 -0.12 -3.52 -0.79
C SER A 93 1.35 -3.96 -0.76
N ALA A 94 1.61 -5.27 -0.59
CA ALA A 94 2.98 -5.81 -0.61
C ALA A 94 3.67 -5.55 -1.96
N LEU A 95 2.96 -5.72 -3.08
CA LEU A 95 3.47 -5.42 -4.42
C LEU A 95 3.83 -3.94 -4.59
N THR A 96 2.94 -3.03 -4.18
CA THR A 96 3.21 -1.58 -4.18
C THR A 96 4.45 -1.24 -3.38
N LEU A 97 4.61 -1.81 -2.17
CA LEU A 97 5.79 -1.57 -1.34
C LEU A 97 7.09 -2.04 -2.01
N ILE A 98 7.06 -3.13 -2.77
CA ILE A 98 8.21 -3.58 -3.56
C ILE A 98 8.53 -2.58 -4.67
N PHE A 99 7.52 -2.08 -5.41
CA PHE A 99 7.74 -1.04 -6.43
C PHE A 99 8.32 0.24 -5.84
N LEU A 100 7.79 0.69 -4.70
CA LEU A 100 8.32 1.84 -3.97
C LEU A 100 9.77 1.59 -3.51
N LEU A 101 10.07 0.41 -2.97
CA LEU A 101 11.41 0.03 -2.52
C LEU A 101 12.42 0.09 -3.67
N ILE A 102 12.07 -0.46 -4.84
CA ILE A 102 12.91 -0.41 -6.04
C ILE A 102 13.15 1.06 -6.43
N GLY A 103 12.10 1.88 -6.42
CA GLY A 103 12.20 3.32 -6.66
C GLY A 103 13.21 4.00 -5.72
N GLN A 104 13.09 3.78 -4.41
CA GLN A 104 14.00 4.36 -3.42
C GLN A 104 15.44 3.90 -3.62
N ARG A 105 15.68 2.62 -3.94
CA ARG A 105 17.02 2.10 -4.23
C ARG A 105 17.64 2.73 -5.47
N LEU A 106 16.86 2.91 -6.54
CA LEU A 106 17.32 3.57 -7.77
C LEU A 106 17.55 5.08 -7.58
N ALA A 107 16.83 5.72 -6.66
CA ALA A 107 17.07 7.09 -6.21
C ALA A 107 18.22 7.21 -5.20
N LYS A 108 18.81 6.08 -4.76
CA LYS A 108 19.83 6.00 -3.70
C LYS A 108 19.36 6.54 -2.34
N ASP A 109 18.05 6.53 -2.10
CA ASP A 109 17.45 6.84 -0.80
C ASP A 109 17.37 5.58 0.07
N TYR A 110 18.46 5.29 0.76
CA TYR A 110 18.57 4.11 1.63
C TYR A 110 17.71 4.23 2.89
N ALA A 111 17.49 5.46 3.39
CA ALA A 111 16.68 5.70 4.57
C ALA A 111 15.19 5.49 4.25
N GLY A 112 14.70 6.04 3.13
CA GLY A 112 13.35 5.79 2.62
C GLY A 112 13.12 4.32 2.29
N ALA A 113 14.12 3.62 1.75
CA ALA A 113 14.03 2.18 1.53
C ALA A 113 13.87 1.36 2.83
N MET A 114 14.51 1.80 3.93
CA MET A 114 14.40 1.14 5.24
C MET A 114 13.01 1.32 5.86
N THR A 115 12.41 2.51 5.75
CA THR A 115 11.08 2.76 6.32
C THR A 115 10.01 1.91 5.63
N LEU A 116 10.11 1.71 4.31
CA LEU A 116 9.21 0.82 3.57
C LEU A 116 9.26 -0.64 4.03
N ALA A 117 10.42 -1.12 4.51
CA ALA A 117 10.55 -2.48 5.03
C ALA A 117 9.65 -2.72 6.26
N VAL A 118 9.40 -1.69 7.08
CA VAL A 118 8.52 -1.78 8.25
C VAL A 118 7.08 -2.08 7.81
N TYR A 119 6.56 -1.31 6.84
CA TYR A 119 5.22 -1.55 6.28
C TYR A 119 5.15 -2.90 5.54
N PHE A 120 6.24 -3.32 4.88
CA PHE A 120 6.30 -4.59 4.18
C PHE A 120 6.18 -5.78 5.13
N VAL A 121 6.84 -5.73 6.30
CA VAL A 121 6.68 -6.76 7.34
C VAL A 121 5.22 -6.85 7.80
N ILE A 122 4.54 -5.71 8.00
CA ILE A 122 3.11 -5.70 8.37
C ILE A 122 2.26 -6.33 7.26
N ALA A 123 2.51 -6.01 5.99
CA ALA A 123 1.79 -6.62 4.87
C ALA A 123 2.01 -8.13 4.78
N VAL A 124 3.25 -8.60 4.94
CA VAL A 124 3.56 -10.05 4.96
C VAL A 124 2.88 -10.75 6.14
N PHE A 125 2.91 -10.13 7.32
CA PHE A 125 2.20 -10.65 8.49
C PHE A 125 0.69 -10.73 8.26
N GLY A 126 0.09 -9.70 7.65
CA GLY A 126 -1.31 -9.73 7.23
C GLY A 126 -1.63 -10.87 6.27
N MET A 127 -0.78 -11.13 5.27
CA MET A 127 -0.95 -12.28 4.36
C MET A 127 -0.87 -13.62 5.10
N PHE A 128 0.00 -13.74 6.11
CA PHE A 128 0.12 -14.96 6.89
C PHE A 128 -1.13 -15.26 7.72
N LEU A 129 -1.77 -14.23 8.31
CA LEU A 129 -3.01 -14.39 9.08
C LEU A 129 -4.25 -14.68 8.21
N LEU A 130 -4.24 -14.16 6.97
CA LEU A 130 -5.36 -14.30 6.04
C LEU A 130 -5.31 -15.57 5.19
N LYS A 131 -4.22 -16.35 5.26
CA LYS A 131 -4.15 -17.71 4.70
C LYS A 131 -4.92 -18.72 5.54
#